data_AF-A0A7X5I8X0-F1
#
_entry.id   AF-A0A7X5I8X0-F1
#
_cell.length_a   1.000
_cell.length_b   1.000
_cell.length_c   1.000
_cell.angle_alpha   90.00
_cell.angle_beta   90.00
_cell.angle_gamma   90.00
#
_symmetry.space_group_name_H-M   'P 1'
#
loop_
_entity.id
_entity.type
_entity.pdbx_description
1 polymer ?
#
loop_
_entity_poly.entity_id
_entity_poly.type
_entity_poly.pdbx_seq_one_letter_code
_entity_poly.pdbx_strand_id
1 'polypeptide(L)'
;MEQKIIATIRNKIINSPAKSAWNKGVRTYALEIFDNYIEEHNSNKQITEKDLLNGASNWSEYSWGGCAEIYDEDICKRLSTPSEQKKTRYGELKPNRNEEWLDVQARALYQAAQIVLSIVNESIHKPTLKRMSFNSL
;
A
#
# COMPACT_ATOMS: atom_id res chain seq x y z
N MET A 1 19.79 5.03 -12.64
CA MET A 1 18.55 5.72 -13.07
C MET A 1 17.35 5.15 -12.34
N GLU A 2 17.22 3.83 -12.29
CA GLU A 2 16.20 3.09 -11.53
C GLU A 2 16.13 3.43 -10.04
N GLN A 3 17.27 3.43 -9.32
CA GLN A 3 17.29 3.78 -7.89
C GLN A 3 16.72 5.17 -7.57
N LYS A 4 16.85 6.13 -8.50
CA LYS A 4 16.28 7.48 -8.35
C LYS A 4 14.75 7.47 -8.52
N ILE A 5 14.22 6.63 -9.42
CA ILE A 5 12.78 6.44 -9.64
C ILE A 5 12.17 5.77 -8.41
N ILE A 6 12.79 4.68 -7.91
CA ILE A 6 12.38 3.98 -6.69
C ILE A 6 12.31 4.95 -5.50
N ALA A 7 13.37 5.72 -5.27
CA ALA A 7 13.39 6.72 -4.19
C ALA A 7 12.30 7.80 -4.36
N THR A 8 12.02 8.21 -5.60
CA THR A 8 10.95 9.18 -5.89
C THR A 8 9.58 8.60 -5.58
N ILE A 9 9.32 7.34 -5.96
CA ILE A 9 8.04 6.65 -5.71
C ILE A 9 7.83 6.45 -4.21
N ARG A 10 8.83 5.93 -3.48
CA ARG A 10 8.79 5.80 -2.02
C ARG A 10 8.44 7.11 -1.34
N ASN A 11 9.11 8.21 -1.73
CA ASN A 11 8.83 9.52 -1.17
C ASN A 11 7.40 9.99 -1.46
N LYS A 12 6.84 9.71 -2.64
CA LYS A 12 5.43 10.04 -2.93
C LYS A 12 4.46 9.22 -2.07
N ILE A 13 4.74 7.94 -1.86
CA ILE A 13 3.91 7.09 -0.98
C ILE A 13 3.98 7.60 0.46
N ILE A 14 5.18 7.85 1.01
CA ILE A 14 5.38 8.40 2.37
C ILE A 14 4.61 9.71 2.57
N ASN A 15 4.65 10.59 1.57
CA ASN A 15 4.00 11.90 1.62
C ASN A 15 2.52 11.86 1.22
N SER A 16 1.96 10.68 0.91
CA SER A 16 0.53 10.55 0.62
C SER A 16 -0.28 10.95 1.88
N PRO A 17 -1.36 11.76 1.73
CA PRO A 17 -2.11 12.27 2.87
C PRO A 17 -2.70 11.15 3.73
N ALA A 18 -2.36 11.13 5.03
CA ALA A 18 -2.93 10.20 5.99
C ALA A 18 -3.23 10.89 7.32
N LYS A 19 -4.53 11.04 7.63
CA LYS A 19 -5.01 11.74 8.84
C LYS A 19 -5.50 10.78 9.92
N SER A 20 -6.18 9.69 9.54
CA SER A 20 -6.70 8.66 10.45
C SER A 20 -5.67 7.55 10.73
N ALA A 21 -5.91 6.76 11.77
CA ALA A 21 -5.14 5.53 12.03
C ALA A 21 -5.20 4.60 10.80
N TRP A 22 -6.39 4.38 10.26
CA TRP A 22 -6.63 3.64 9.02
C TRP A 22 -5.73 4.10 7.87
N ASN A 23 -5.79 5.38 7.48
CA ASN A 23 -5.01 5.88 6.34
C ASN A 23 -3.50 5.77 6.59
N LYS A 24 -3.07 5.90 7.85
CA LYS A 24 -1.64 5.74 8.21
C LYS A 24 -1.21 4.28 8.01
N GLY A 25 -2.00 3.32 8.48
CA GLY A 25 -1.75 1.89 8.29
C GLY A 25 -1.79 1.47 6.82
N VAL A 26 -2.78 1.96 6.05
CA VAL A 26 -2.85 1.75 4.59
C VAL A 26 -1.60 2.27 3.88
N ARG A 27 -1.08 3.44 4.27
CA ARG A 27 0.17 3.97 3.71
C ARG A 27 1.38 3.11 4.06
N THR A 28 1.45 2.56 5.26
CA THR A 28 2.51 1.60 5.63
C THR A 28 2.44 0.36 4.75
N TYR A 29 1.25 -0.22 4.59
CA TYR A 29 1.05 -1.34 3.65
C TYR A 29 1.44 -0.98 2.21
N ALA A 30 1.17 0.25 1.77
CA ALA A 30 1.53 0.68 0.42
C ALA A 30 3.05 0.70 0.21
N LEU A 31 3.83 1.05 1.25
CA LEU A 31 5.28 0.98 1.19
C LEU A 31 5.77 -0.46 1.13
N GLU A 32 5.25 -1.32 1.99
CA GLU A 32 5.61 -2.75 2.03
C GLU A 32 5.27 -3.45 0.71
N ILE A 33 4.08 -3.22 0.16
CA ILE A 33 3.68 -3.75 -1.15
C ILE A 33 4.64 -3.28 -2.25
N PHE A 34 4.99 -1.99 -2.26
CA PHE A 34 5.92 -1.46 -3.25
C PHE A 34 7.34 -2.02 -3.09
N ASP A 35 7.81 -2.16 -1.85
CA ASP A 35 9.12 -2.73 -1.53
C ASP A 35 9.19 -4.20 -1.97
N ASN A 36 8.17 -5.02 -1.66
CA ASN A 36 8.07 -6.40 -2.13
C ASN A 36 8.04 -6.48 -3.67
N TYR A 37 7.30 -5.59 -4.34
CA TYR A 37 7.24 -5.59 -5.80
C TYR A 37 8.62 -5.35 -6.44
N ILE A 38 9.40 -4.39 -5.93
CA ILE A 38 10.70 -4.03 -6.52
C ILE A 38 11.84 -5.01 -6.20
N GLU A 39 11.64 -5.94 -5.26
CA GLU A 39 12.60 -7.02 -5.01
C GLU A 39 12.68 -7.98 -6.20
N GLU A 40 11.54 -8.19 -6.88
CA GLU A 40 11.42 -9.13 -7.99
C GLU A 40 11.24 -8.46 -9.36
N HIS A 41 10.88 -7.17 -9.38
CA HIS A 41 10.50 -6.46 -10.60
C HIS A 41 11.17 -5.09 -10.76
N ASN A 42 11.44 -4.71 -12.00
CA ASN A 42 11.91 -3.36 -12.32
C ASN A 42 10.77 -2.34 -12.16
N SER A 43 11.07 -1.20 -11.56
CA SER A 43 10.09 -0.13 -11.28
C SER A 43 9.86 0.82 -12.45
N ASN A 44 10.35 0.49 -13.66
CA ASN A 44 10.41 1.36 -14.83
C ASN A 44 9.30 1.11 -15.86
N LYS A 45 8.33 0.25 -15.53
CA LYS A 45 7.18 -0.09 -16.38
C LYS A 45 5.87 0.23 -15.66
N GLN A 46 4.80 0.34 -16.44
CA GLN A 46 3.46 0.36 -15.85
C GLN A 46 3.19 -0.98 -15.16
N ILE A 47 2.46 -0.91 -14.06
CA ILE A 47 2.10 -2.05 -13.24
C ILE A 47 0.57 -2.16 -13.13
N THR A 48 0.13 -3.38 -12.92
CA THR A 48 -1.25 -3.77 -12.68
C THR A 48 -1.42 -4.27 -11.25
N GLU A 49 -2.66 -4.35 -10.78
CA GLU A 49 -2.95 -4.91 -9.44
C GLU A 49 -2.41 -6.33 -9.28
N LYS A 50 -2.46 -7.13 -10.36
CA LYS A 50 -1.94 -8.50 -10.37
C LYS A 50 -0.44 -8.57 -10.08
N ASP A 51 0.32 -7.57 -10.52
CA ASP A 51 1.76 -7.50 -10.25
C ASP A 51 2.06 -7.29 -8.75
N LEU A 52 1.09 -6.79 -7.97
CA LEU A 52 1.24 -6.51 -6.54
C LEU A 52 0.73 -7.64 -5.64
N LEU A 53 0.01 -8.63 -6.20
CA LEU A 53 -0.61 -9.70 -5.43
C LEU A 53 0.34 -10.84 -5.02
N ASN A 54 1.62 -10.79 -5.42
CA ASN A 54 2.62 -11.79 -5.06
C ASN A 54 2.14 -13.25 -5.23
N GLY A 55 1.47 -13.55 -6.34
CA GLY A 55 0.93 -14.88 -6.64
C GLY A 55 -0.47 -15.17 -6.07
N ALA A 56 -1.01 -14.36 -5.15
CA ALA A 56 -2.39 -14.48 -4.69
C ALA A 56 -3.39 -14.12 -5.80
N SER A 57 -4.60 -14.70 -5.75
CA SER A 57 -5.67 -14.37 -6.71
C SER A 57 -6.39 -13.06 -6.38
N ASN A 58 -6.37 -12.64 -5.12
CA ASN A 58 -7.01 -11.42 -4.62
C ASN A 58 -6.46 -11.04 -3.22
N TRP A 59 -6.86 -9.87 -2.69
CA TRP A 59 -6.36 -9.37 -1.39
C TRP A 59 -6.85 -10.15 -0.18
N SER A 60 -7.97 -10.87 -0.26
CA SER A 60 -8.39 -11.78 0.80
C SER A 60 -7.42 -12.95 0.88
N GLU A 61 -7.12 -13.60 -0.25
CA GLU A 61 -6.09 -14.65 -0.29
C GLU A 61 -4.71 -14.13 0.10
N TYR A 62 -4.33 -12.91 -0.29
CA TYR A 62 -3.09 -12.27 0.13
C TYR A 62 -3.01 -12.13 1.66
N SER A 63 -4.08 -11.63 2.28
CA SER A 63 -4.13 -11.40 3.72
C SER A 63 -4.16 -12.73 4.48
N TRP A 64 -5.12 -13.60 4.16
CA TRP A 64 -5.31 -14.89 4.81
C TRP A 64 -4.16 -15.87 4.54
N GLY A 65 -3.46 -15.74 3.40
CA GLY A 65 -2.28 -16.52 3.03
C GLY A 65 -0.99 -16.09 3.72
N GLY A 66 -1.02 -15.05 4.57
CA GLY A 66 0.14 -14.60 5.34
C GLY A 66 1.16 -13.81 4.53
N CYS A 67 0.76 -13.15 3.45
CA CYS A 67 1.64 -12.28 2.67
C CYS A 67 1.85 -10.89 3.33
N ALA A 68 1.25 -10.65 4.49
CA ALA A 68 1.41 -9.45 5.32
C ALA A 68 1.28 -9.83 6.81
N GLU A 69 0.76 -8.95 7.68
CA GLU A 69 0.57 -9.27 9.11
C GLU A 69 -0.28 -10.54 9.29
N ILE A 70 0.15 -11.41 10.20
CA ILE A 70 -0.49 -12.70 10.47
C ILE A 70 -1.37 -12.64 11.74
N TYR A 71 -0.99 -11.81 12.72
CA TYR A 71 -1.66 -11.74 14.01
C TYR A 71 -2.67 -10.60 14.06
N ASP A 72 -3.88 -10.92 14.54
CA ASP A 72 -4.98 -9.97 14.76
C ASP A 72 -4.57 -8.74 15.59
N GLU A 73 -3.69 -8.93 16.58
CA GLU A 73 -3.16 -7.83 17.41
C GLU A 73 -2.37 -6.81 16.57
N ASP A 74 -1.49 -7.28 15.69
CA ASP A 74 -0.67 -6.41 14.83
C ASP A 74 -1.54 -5.67 13.82
N ILE A 75 -2.54 -6.35 13.25
CA ILE A 75 -3.52 -5.75 12.34
C ILE A 75 -4.31 -4.65 13.04
N CYS A 76 -4.84 -4.96 14.23
CA CYS A 76 -5.60 -4.04 15.07
C CYS A 76 -4.76 -2.80 15.43
N LYS A 77 -3.52 -3.02 15.89
CA LYS A 77 -2.60 -1.94 16.26
C LYS A 77 -2.26 -1.03 15.08
N ARG A 78 -2.12 -1.61 13.88
CA ARG A 78 -1.80 -0.88 12.65
C ARG A 78 -2.97 -0.05 12.12
N LEU A 79 -4.19 -0.59 12.14
CA LEU A 79 -5.33 0.00 11.44
C LEU A 79 -6.31 0.77 12.32
N SER A 80 -6.30 0.54 13.64
CA SER A 80 -7.30 1.09 14.56
C SER A 80 -6.75 2.22 15.43
N THR A 81 -7.63 3.14 15.82
CA THR A 81 -7.35 4.18 16.82
C THR A 81 -7.15 3.57 18.21
N PRO A 82 -6.51 4.27 19.16
CA PRO A 82 -6.31 3.73 20.52
C PRO A 82 -7.61 3.37 21.25
N SER A 83 -8.72 4.04 20.95
CA SER A 83 -10.03 3.73 21.53
C SER A 83 -10.65 2.48 20.93
N GLU A 84 -10.50 2.28 19.62
CA GLU A 84 -10.93 1.05 18.93
C GLU A 84 -10.12 -0.16 19.40
N GLN A 85 -8.79 -0.02 19.52
CA GLN A 85 -7.92 -1.07 20.05
C GLN A 85 -8.38 -1.53 21.44
N LYS A 86 -8.70 -0.58 22.35
CA LYS A 86 -9.23 -0.94 23.67
C LYS A 86 -10.57 -1.68 23.61
N LYS A 87 -11.47 -1.27 22.71
CA LYS A 87 -12.79 -1.91 22.53
C LYS A 87 -12.68 -3.34 22.04
N THR A 88 -11.71 -3.61 21.17
CA THR A 88 -11.47 -4.93 20.61
C THR A 88 -10.48 -5.77 21.42
N ARG A 89 -10.14 -5.33 22.65
CA ARG A 89 -9.10 -5.94 23.48
C ARG A 89 -7.82 -6.22 22.69
N TYR A 90 -7.37 -5.19 21.97
CA TYR A 90 -6.14 -5.20 21.18
C TYR A 90 -6.11 -6.32 20.13
N GLY A 91 -7.26 -6.66 19.55
CA GLY A 91 -7.35 -7.69 18.50
C GLY A 91 -7.91 -9.02 18.98
N GLU A 92 -7.98 -9.29 20.29
CA GLU A 92 -8.58 -10.52 20.83
C GLU A 92 -10.07 -10.67 20.44
N LEU A 93 -10.77 -9.54 20.32
CA LEU A 93 -12.15 -9.50 19.84
C LEU A 93 -12.18 -9.07 18.37
N LYS A 94 -13.17 -9.61 17.66
CA LYS A 94 -13.42 -9.26 16.26
C LYS A 94 -13.60 -7.75 16.06
N PRO A 95 -13.18 -7.21 14.91
CA PRO A 95 -13.35 -5.79 14.58
C PRO A 95 -14.84 -5.41 14.49
N ASN A 96 -15.68 -6.33 14.02
CA ASN A 96 -17.14 -6.22 14.03
C ASN A 96 -17.79 -7.60 13.83
N ARG A 97 -19.12 -7.66 13.73
CA ARG A 97 -19.89 -8.91 13.61
C ARG A 97 -19.73 -9.66 12.26
N ASN A 98 -19.21 -8.99 11.23
CA ASN A 98 -19.20 -9.49 9.86
C ASN A 98 -17.78 -9.74 9.30
N GLU A 99 -16.74 -9.33 10.02
CA GLU A 99 -15.35 -9.38 9.54
C GLU A 99 -14.43 -9.99 10.60
N GLU A 100 -13.44 -10.74 10.15
CA GLU A 100 -12.23 -11.04 10.89
C GLU A 100 -11.19 -9.93 10.67
N TRP A 101 -10.14 -9.87 11.50
CA TRP A 101 -9.08 -8.88 11.30
C TRP A 101 -8.38 -9.02 9.95
N LEU A 102 -8.24 -10.24 9.44
CA LEU A 102 -7.69 -10.50 8.11
C LEU A 102 -8.58 -9.96 6.98
N ASP A 103 -9.90 -9.88 7.16
CA ASP A 103 -10.79 -9.22 6.19
C ASP A 103 -10.62 -7.70 6.20
N VAL A 104 -10.44 -7.13 7.40
CA VAL A 104 -10.12 -5.71 7.59
C VAL A 104 -8.78 -5.36 6.93
N GLN A 105 -7.77 -6.21 7.09
CA GLN A 105 -6.47 -6.08 6.45
C GLN A 105 -6.58 -6.20 4.92
N ALA A 106 -7.36 -7.16 4.39
CA ALA A 106 -7.58 -7.27 2.95
C ALA A 106 -8.12 -5.98 2.32
N ARG A 107 -9.06 -5.28 2.99
CA ARG A 107 -9.54 -3.96 2.54
C ARG A 107 -8.46 -2.88 2.59
N ALA A 108 -7.62 -2.90 3.63
CA ALA A 108 -6.52 -1.96 3.75
C ALA A 108 -5.46 -2.19 2.66
N LEU A 109 -5.12 -3.45 2.39
CA LEU A 109 -4.18 -3.85 1.34
C LEU A 109 -4.69 -3.48 -0.06
N TYR A 110 -5.98 -3.68 -0.34
CA TYR A 110 -6.57 -3.22 -1.60
C TYR A 110 -6.39 -1.70 -1.78
N GLN A 111 -6.72 -0.89 -0.75
CA GLN A 111 -6.52 0.56 -0.81
C GLN A 111 -5.04 0.95 -0.96
N ALA A 112 -4.15 0.22 -0.28
CA ALA A 112 -2.71 0.41 -0.37
C ALA A 112 -2.21 0.17 -1.79
N ALA A 113 -2.67 -0.91 -2.44
CA ALA A 113 -2.34 -1.21 -3.82
C ALA A 113 -2.81 -0.12 -4.79
N GLN A 114 -3.99 0.46 -4.59
CA GLN A 114 -4.46 1.59 -5.41
C GLN A 114 -3.55 2.82 -5.30
N ILE A 115 -2.99 3.09 -4.11
CA ILE A 115 -1.98 4.16 -3.92
C ILE A 115 -0.73 3.86 -4.74
N VAL A 116 -0.21 2.63 -4.65
CA VAL A 116 0.99 2.20 -5.39
C VAL A 116 0.75 2.30 -6.90
N LEU A 117 -0.35 1.76 -7.40
CA LEU A 117 -0.73 1.77 -8.81
C LEU A 117 -0.79 3.19 -9.37
N SER A 118 -1.49 4.10 -8.69
CA SER A 118 -1.59 5.51 -9.09
C SER A 118 -0.21 6.16 -9.15
N ILE A 119 0.59 6.04 -8.08
CA ILE A 119 1.88 6.74 -7.99
C ILE A 119 2.90 6.20 -9.00
N VAL A 120 3.01 4.88 -9.14
CA VAL A 120 3.95 4.25 -10.08
C VAL A 120 3.56 4.63 -11.51
N ASN A 121 2.31 4.41 -11.91
CA ASN A 121 1.88 4.64 -13.29
C ASN A 121 1.92 6.13 -13.67
N GLU A 122 1.62 7.05 -12.74
CA GLU A 122 1.83 8.49 -12.96
C GLU A 122 3.31 8.88 -13.09
N SER A 123 4.19 8.23 -12.33
CA SER A 123 5.63 8.50 -12.37
C SER A 123 6.26 8.02 -13.68
N ILE A 124 5.69 6.98 -14.31
CA ILE A 124 6.08 6.48 -15.63
C ILE A 124 5.49 7.31 -16.77
N HIS A 125 4.33 7.97 -16.59
CA HIS A 125 3.75 8.85 -17.62
C HIS A 125 4.36 10.26 -17.64
N LYS A 126 4.87 10.77 -16.51
CA LYS A 126 5.49 12.10 -16.40
C LYS A 126 6.93 12.30 -16.95
N PRO A 127 7.70 11.31 -17.47
CA PRO A 127 9.01 11.58 -18.08
C PRO A 127 8.96 12.50 -19.30
N THR A 128 7.82 12.60 -19.99
CA THR A 128 7.73 13.25 -21.31
C THR A 128 7.47 14.76 -21.28
N LEU A 129 7.01 15.33 -20.16
CA LEU A 129 6.61 16.76 -20.10
C LEU A 129 7.72 17.73 -19.67
N LYS A 130 8.98 17.28 -19.53
CA LYS A 130 10.12 18.13 -19.13
C LYS A 130 11.11 18.53 -20.23
N ARG A 131 10.72 18.44 -21.52
CA ARG A 131 11.47 19.03 -22.63
C ARG A 131 10.58 19.78 -23.62
N MET A 132 9.98 20.87 -23.16
CA MET A 132 9.76 22.04 -24.03
C MET A 132 10.30 23.26 -23.29
N SER A 133 11.62 23.41 -23.36
CA SER A 133 12.23 24.74 -23.22
C SER A 133 11.72 25.55 -24.40
N PHE A 134 10.80 26.46 -24.12
CA PHE A 134 10.58 27.60 -25.00
C PHE A 134 11.75 28.56 -24.77
N ASN A 135 12.88 28.30 -25.44
CA ASN A 135 13.81 29.38 -25.75
C ASN A 135 13.25 30.06 -27.00
N SER A 136 12.40 31.05 -26.79
CA SER A 136 12.08 32.05 -27.81
C SER A 136 13.18 33.13 -27.78
N LEU A 137 13.68 33.41 -28.97
CA LEU A 137 14.72 34.38 -29.34
C LEU A 137 14.45 35.80 -28.83
#